data_AF-A0A969FT52-F1
#
_entry.id   AF-A0A969FT52-F1
#
_cell.length_a   1.000
_cell.length_b   1.000
_cell.length_c   1.000
_cell.angle_alpha   90.00
_cell.angle_beta   90.00
_cell.angle_gamma   90.00
#
_symmetry.space_group_name_H-M   'P 1'
#
loop_
_entity.id
_entity.type
_entity.pdbx_description
1 polymer ?
#
loop_
_entity_poly.entity_id
_entity_poly.type
_entity_poly.pdbx_seq_one_letter_code
_entity_poly.pdbx_strand_id
1 'polypeptide(L)'
;MPAPGCQLFEATGHTLCDPFWRSWSSYGLELDGVPGASFEENLALFGQPLSEVQLEEVAPGVWVPVQWFERARFEDHGPGGVRFGLLGREMAHAKGWE
;
A
#
# COMPACT_ATOMS: atom_id res chain seq x y z
N MET A 1 3.68 20.14 -9.94
CA MET A 1 3.75 19.80 -8.50
C MET A 1 2.55 18.94 -8.18
N PRO A 2 2.71 17.82 -7.46
CA PRO A 2 1.55 17.02 -7.03
C PRO A 2 0.65 17.84 -6.09
N ALA A 3 -0.63 17.47 -6.02
CA ALA A 3 -1.59 18.14 -5.14
C ALA A 3 -1.18 17.97 -3.66
N PRO A 4 -1.66 18.84 -2.74
CA PRO A 4 -1.43 18.66 -1.31
C PRO A 4 -1.87 17.26 -0.84
N GLY A 5 -1.00 16.56 -0.09
CA GLY A 5 -1.26 15.18 0.33
C GLY A 5 -0.96 14.12 -0.73
N CYS A 6 -0.30 14.49 -1.84
CA CYS A 6 0.13 13.58 -2.88
C CYS A 6 1.65 13.63 -3.11
N GLN A 7 2.25 12.46 -3.34
CA GLN A 7 3.65 12.28 -3.68
C GLN A 7 3.77 11.61 -5.05
N LEU A 8 4.57 12.18 -5.95
CA LEU A 8 4.94 11.54 -7.22
C LEU A 8 6.12 10.61 -7.01
N PHE A 9 6.02 9.39 -7.53
CA PHE A 9 7.12 8.43 -7.60
C PHE A 9 7.68 8.42 -9.02
N GLU A 10 8.76 9.18 -9.26
CA GLU A 10 9.30 9.40 -10.60
C GLU A 10 9.71 8.10 -11.32
N ALA A 11 10.15 7.10 -10.56
CA ALA A 11 10.57 5.82 -11.11
C ALA A 11 9.45 5.06 -11.85
N THR A 12 8.21 5.19 -11.38
CA THR A 12 7.05 4.52 -11.99
C THR A 12 6.06 5.48 -12.64
N GLY A 13 6.21 6.78 -12.40
CA GLY A 13 5.30 7.81 -12.90
C GLY A 13 3.95 7.86 -12.16
N HIS A 14 3.75 7.02 -11.15
CA HIS A 14 2.51 6.95 -10.39
C HIS A 14 2.50 7.96 -9.25
N THR A 15 1.29 8.42 -8.91
CA THR A 15 1.09 9.30 -7.77
C THR A 15 0.46 8.54 -6.61
N LEU A 16 0.97 8.78 -5.41
CA LEU A 16 0.42 8.28 -4.17
C LEU A 16 -0.22 9.44 -3.42
N CYS A 17 -1.54 9.45 -3.33
CA CYS A 17 -2.29 10.45 -2.58
C CYS A 17 -2.82 9.87 -1.26
N ASP A 18 -3.26 10.75 -0.39
CA ASP A 18 -4.00 10.35 0.81
C ASP A 18 -5.30 9.59 0.48
N PRO A 19 -5.67 8.58 1.31
CA PRO A 19 -5.05 8.21 2.59
C PRO A 19 -3.82 7.27 2.48
N PHE A 20 -3.48 6.83 1.27
CA PHE A 20 -2.41 5.87 1.06
C PHE A 20 -1.02 6.48 1.28
N TRP A 21 -0.79 7.76 0.96
CA TRP A 21 0.49 8.44 1.27
C TRP A 21 0.77 8.45 2.78
N ARG A 22 -0.18 8.90 3.61
CA ARG A 22 -0.06 8.82 5.07
C ARG A 22 0.26 7.40 5.55
N SER A 23 -0.38 6.39 4.97
CA SER A 23 -0.14 5.00 5.38
C SER A 23 1.24 4.50 4.92
N TRP A 24 1.67 4.81 3.70
CA TRP A 24 2.98 4.40 3.20
C TRP A 24 4.12 5.07 3.98
N SER A 25 3.95 6.34 4.36
CA SER A 25 4.97 7.12 5.07
C SER A 25 5.01 6.92 6.58
N SER A 26 3.98 6.31 7.18
CA SER A 26 3.89 6.11 8.64
C SER A 26 4.27 4.69 9.09
N TYR A 27 4.45 3.76 8.16
CA TYR A 27 4.80 2.37 8.46
C TYR A 27 6.07 1.98 7.70
N GLY A 28 7.09 1.55 8.43
CA GLY A 28 8.30 1.00 7.83
C GLY A 28 8.95 -0.01 8.77
N LEU A 29 9.98 -0.68 8.24
CA LEU A 29 10.86 -1.51 9.05
C LEU A 29 11.84 -0.59 9.76
N GLU A 30 12.09 -0.81 11.05
CA GLU A 30 13.21 -0.15 11.72
C GLU A 30 14.47 -0.98 11.47
N LEU A 31 15.33 -0.50 10.58
CA LEU A 31 16.54 -1.19 10.12
C LEU A 31 17.82 -0.48 10.52
N ASP A 32 17.75 0.75 11.02
CA ASP A 32 18.90 1.62 11.30
C ASP A 32 19.06 2.01 12.78
N GLY A 33 18.07 1.70 13.62
CA GLY A 33 18.08 2.01 15.05
C GLY A 33 17.61 3.44 15.39
N VAL A 34 17.09 4.18 14.40
CA VAL A 34 16.45 5.48 14.56
C VAL A 34 14.91 5.33 14.62
N PRO A 35 14.26 5.81 15.70
CA PRO A 35 12.81 5.76 15.80
C PRO A 35 12.09 6.49 14.66
N GLY A 36 11.23 5.76 13.97
CA GLY A 36 10.47 6.25 12.82
C GLY A 36 10.64 5.30 11.65
N ALA A 37 10.18 5.72 10.48
CA ALA A 37 10.50 5.03 9.24
C ALA A 37 10.98 6.06 8.21
N SER A 38 12.21 5.85 7.73
CA SER A 38 12.77 6.60 6.62
C SER A 38 12.03 6.27 5.31
N PHE A 39 12.24 7.10 4.29
CA PHE A 39 11.69 6.84 2.97
C PHE A 39 12.19 5.51 2.41
N GLU A 40 13.46 5.21 2.62
CA GLU A 40 14.13 4.00 2.18
C GLU A 40 13.58 2.75 2.87
N GLU A 41 13.25 2.84 4.17
CA GLU A 41 12.61 1.74 4.92
C GLU A 41 11.16 1.51 4.48
N ASN A 42 10.40 2.57 4.25
CA ASN A 42 9.05 2.48 3.68
C ASN A 42 9.10 1.84 2.28
N LEU A 43 10.09 2.25 1.46
CA LEU A 43 10.32 1.69 0.14
C LEU A 43 10.76 0.22 0.20
N ALA A 44 11.60 -0.15 1.16
CA ALA A 44 12.00 -1.54 1.37
C ALA A 44 10.81 -2.42 1.75
N LEU A 45 9.89 -1.91 2.57
CA LEU A 45 8.69 -2.63 3.01
C LEU A 45 7.64 -2.77 1.90
N PHE A 46 7.23 -1.67 1.28
CA PHE A 46 6.09 -1.66 0.35
C PHE A 46 6.49 -1.66 -1.13
N GLY A 47 7.64 -1.07 -1.44
CA GLY A 47 8.08 -0.82 -2.80
C GLY A 47 7.40 0.37 -3.48
N GLN A 48 7.67 0.47 -4.78
CA GLN A 48 7.12 1.51 -5.64
C GLN A 48 5.62 1.25 -5.94
N PRO A 49 4.80 2.29 -6.11
CA PRO A 49 3.44 2.13 -6.63
C PRO A 49 3.48 1.62 -8.07
N LEU A 50 2.58 0.69 -8.41
CA LEU A 50 2.45 0.04 -9.72
C LEU A 50 1.12 0.32 -10.42
N SER A 51 0.19 0.99 -9.73
CA SER A 51 -1.11 1.34 -10.28
C SER A 51 -1.54 2.72 -9.80
N GLU A 52 -2.57 3.27 -10.45
CA GLU A 52 -3.40 4.31 -9.85
C GLU A 52 -4.43 3.69 -8.90
N VAL A 53 -5.17 4.53 -8.17
CA VAL A 53 -6.26 4.07 -7.30
C VAL A 53 -7.44 3.57 -8.14
N GLN A 54 -7.95 2.38 -7.81
CA GLN A 54 -9.09 1.75 -8.48
C GLN A 54 -9.98 1.01 -7.49
N LEU A 55 -11.25 0.81 -7.82
CA LEU A 55 -12.20 0.07 -6.96
C LEU A 55 -12.09 -1.44 -7.25
N GLU A 56 -11.82 -2.25 -6.23
CA GLU A 56 -11.67 -3.70 -6.34
C GLU A 56 -12.46 -4.47 -5.27
N GLU A 57 -12.86 -5.70 -5.58
CA GLU A 57 -13.46 -6.63 -4.64
C GLU A 57 -12.36 -7.41 -3.90
N VAL A 58 -12.16 -7.11 -2.62
CA VAL A 58 -11.10 -7.73 -1.78
C VAL A 58 -11.59 -8.94 -0.97
N ALA A 59 -12.91 -9.09 -0.87
CA ALA A 59 -13.61 -10.25 -0.32
C ALA A 59 -15.03 -10.29 -0.89
N PRO A 60 -15.77 -11.42 -0.84
CA PRO A 60 -17.12 -11.50 -1.41
C PRO A 60 -18.05 -10.38 -0.92
N GLY A 61 -18.46 -9.52 -1.85
CA GLY A 61 -19.32 -8.35 -1.61
C GLY A 61 -18.61 -7.12 -1.02
N VAL A 62 -17.28 -7.17 -0.79
CA VAL A 62 -16.50 -6.10 -0.17
C VAL A 62 -15.68 -5.38 -1.22
N TRP A 63 -16.16 -4.22 -1.65
CA TRP A 63 -15.51 -3.36 -2.63
C TRP A 63 -14.88 -2.14 -1.95
N VAL A 64 -13.59 -1.91 -2.20
CA VAL A 64 -12.83 -0.81 -1.59
C VAL A 64 -11.88 -0.18 -2.61
N PRO A 65 -11.52 1.11 -2.45
CA PRO A 65 -10.41 1.70 -3.21
C PRO A 65 -9.11 0.95 -2.88
N VAL A 66 -8.36 0.64 -3.93
CA VAL A 66 -7.13 -0.14 -3.88
C VAL A 66 -6.05 0.55 -4.71
N GLN A 67 -4.81 0.49 -4.22
CA GLN A 67 -3.62 0.78 -5.02
C GLN A 67 -2.58 -0.33 -4.82
N TRP A 68 -1.97 -0.76 -5.91
CA TRP A 68 -0.96 -1.82 -5.91
C TRP A 68 0.45 -1.26 -5.86
N PHE A 69 1.31 -1.96 -5.14
CA PHE A 69 2.73 -1.70 -5.00
C PHE A 69 3.51 -2.97 -5.32
N GLU A 70 4.82 -2.85 -5.52
CA GLU A 70 5.69 -4.01 -5.78
C GLU A 70 5.57 -5.11 -4.71
N ARG A 71 5.27 -4.76 -3.45
CA ARG A 71 5.27 -5.70 -2.32
C ARG A 71 4.00 -5.69 -1.47
N ALA A 72 3.01 -4.86 -1.82
CA ALA A 72 1.78 -4.73 -1.04
C ALA A 72 0.58 -4.31 -1.89
N ARG A 73 -0.62 -4.62 -1.40
CA ARG A 73 -1.89 -4.02 -1.83
C ARG A 73 -2.42 -3.17 -0.70
N PHE A 74 -2.65 -1.88 -0.94
CA PHE A 74 -3.29 -1.02 0.05
C PHE A 74 -4.80 -0.98 -0.23
N GLU A 75 -5.59 -1.03 0.82
CA GLU A 75 -7.05 -1.10 0.76
C GLU A 75 -7.65 -0.04 1.68
N ASP A 76 -8.45 0.89 1.16
CA ASP A 76 -9.11 1.91 1.98
C ASP A 76 -10.48 1.43 2.49
N HIS A 77 -10.57 1.12 3.78
CA HIS A 77 -11.81 0.70 4.44
C HIS A 77 -12.54 1.89 5.13
N GLY A 78 -12.27 3.12 4.70
CA GLY A 78 -12.91 4.34 5.19
C GLY A 78 -12.64 4.56 6.69
N PRO A 79 -13.68 4.58 7.57
CA PRO A 79 -13.46 4.66 9.02
C PRO A 79 -12.62 3.51 9.60
N GLY A 80 -12.54 2.39 8.89
CA GLY A 80 -11.68 1.25 9.25
C GLY A 80 -10.19 1.44 8.92
N GLY A 81 -9.83 2.57 8.30
CA GLY A 81 -8.47 2.91 7.90
C GLY A 81 -7.97 2.12 6.69
N VAL A 82 -6.72 2.42 6.30
CA VAL A 82 -6.01 1.68 5.25
C VAL A 82 -5.51 0.36 5.83
N ARG A 83 -5.73 -0.73 5.09
CA ARG A 83 -5.23 -2.08 5.41
C ARG A 83 -4.30 -2.57 4.32
N PHE A 84 -3.40 -3.48 4.69
CA PHE A 84 -2.53 -4.16 3.74
C PHE A 84 -3.10 -5.55 3.44
N GLY A 85 -3.36 -5.81 2.16
CA GLY A 85 -3.97 -7.05 1.70
C GLY A 85 -3.12 -8.27 2.06
N LEU A 86 -3.79 -9.36 2.45
CA LEU A 86 -3.13 -10.58 2.89
C LEU A 86 -2.81 -11.49 1.69
N LEU A 87 -2.11 -10.93 0.69
CA LEU A 87 -1.89 -11.53 -0.63
C LEU A 87 -1.27 -12.94 -0.55
N GLY A 88 -0.33 -13.16 0.38
CA GLY A 88 0.25 -14.49 0.60
C GLY A 88 -0.78 -15.52 1.05
N ARG A 89 -1.72 -15.14 1.94
CA ARG A 89 -2.80 -16.01 2.41
C ARG A 89 -3.83 -16.27 1.30
N GLU A 90 -4.17 -15.24 0.53
CA GLU A 90 -5.07 -15.36 -0.63
C GLU A 90 -4.49 -16.34 -1.67
N MET A 91 -3.19 -16.22 -1.97
CA MET A 91 -2.49 -17.13 -2.85
C MET A 91 -2.37 -18.56 -2.29
N ALA A 92 -2.10 -18.71 -0.99
CA ALA A 92 -2.03 -20.02 -0.34
C ALA A 92 -3.38 -20.76 -0.43
N HIS A 93 -4.48 -20.07 -0.13
CA HIS A 93 -5.83 -20.60 -0.28
C HIS A 93 -6.12 -21.00 -1.74
N ALA A 94 -5.76 -20.16 -2.72
CA ALA A 94 -5.91 -20.48 -4.15
C ALA A 94 -5.09 -21.71 -4.59
N LYS A 95 -4.00 -22.03 -3.87
CA LYS A 95 -3.19 -23.24 -4.07
C LYS A 95 -3.65 -24.45 -3.24
N GLY A 96 -4.62 -24.29 -2.34
CA GLY A 96 -5.08 -25.33 -1.43
C GLY A 96 -4.11 -25.61 -0.27
N TRP A 97 -3.32 -24.63 0.16
CA TRP A 97 -2.45 -24.71 1.34
C TRP A 97 -3.19 -24.13 2.54
N GLU A 98 -3.39 -24.93 3.58
CA GLU A 98 -3.98 -24.52 4.87
C GLU A 98 -2.91 -24.21 5.92
#